data_AF-A0A0D2LUE3-F1
#
_entry.id   AF-A0A0D2LUE3-F1
#
_cell.length_a   1.000
_cell.length_b   1.000
_cell.length_c   1.000
_cell.angle_alpha   90.00
_cell.angle_beta   90.00
_cell.angle_gamma   90.00
#
_symmetry.space_group_name_H-M   'P 1'
#
loop_
_entity.id
_entity.type
_entity.pdbx_description
1 polymer ?
#
loop_
_entity_poly.entity_id
_entity_poly.type
_entity_poly.pdbx_seq_one_letter_code
_entity_poly.pdbx_strand_id
1 'polypeptide(L)'
;MAELADSIVQTGRQTLENAIRLVESHPDWRARVVYGDTDSLFVLLPGRTREQAFKIGNEIAEAVTAANPRPVTLRLDKIYHPCVLQTKKRYVGFLYESPAQAAPVFDAKGIETVRRDGCPAVSKMLESVLRVLFSTADLSLVRSYCARQWAKILANRVSLQDFVFCKEVRLGTYSVNAATLPPAAVVAARAMAADPRAEPRHGERVPYVVVYGEPNARLVDLAVAPHALLASEGRLRLNGTYYITRQA
;
A
#
# COMPACT_ATOMS: atom_id res chain seq x y z
N MET A 1 -10.20 19.20 -30.16
CA MET A 1 -9.21 18.62 -29.22
C MET A 1 -9.83 17.56 -28.31
N ALA A 2 -11.02 17.77 -27.74
CA ALA A 2 -11.72 16.74 -26.96
C ALA A 2 -12.00 15.45 -27.76
N GLU A 3 -12.52 15.57 -28.99
CA GLU A 3 -12.84 14.41 -29.85
C GLU A 3 -11.63 13.52 -30.17
N LEU A 4 -10.44 14.12 -30.34
CA LEU A 4 -9.21 13.38 -30.58
C LEU A 4 -8.79 12.61 -29.32
N ALA A 5 -8.87 13.24 -28.14
CA ALA A 5 -8.57 12.59 -26.88
C ALA A 5 -9.54 11.43 -26.59
N ASP A 6 -10.83 11.62 -26.83
CA ASP A 6 -11.85 10.59 -26.65
C ASP A 6 -11.61 9.40 -27.60
N SER A 7 -11.26 9.68 -28.85
CA SER A 7 -10.91 8.63 -29.83
C SER A 7 -9.70 7.82 -29.40
N ILE A 8 -8.67 8.46 -28.82
CA ILE A 8 -7.48 7.77 -28.29
C ILE A 8 -7.86 6.86 -27.11
N VAL A 9 -8.62 7.38 -26.14
CA VAL A 9 -9.04 6.61 -24.96
C VAL A 9 -9.92 5.43 -25.36
N GLN A 10 -10.85 5.64 -26.29
CA GLN A 10 -11.74 4.59 -26.77
C GLN A 10 -10.98 3.50 -27.55
N THR A 11 -10.01 3.90 -28.37
CA THR A 11 -9.14 2.95 -29.09
C THR A 11 -8.32 2.12 -28.11
N GLY A 12 -7.72 2.75 -27.08
CA GLY A 12 -6.98 2.05 -26.05
C GLY A 12 -7.84 1.03 -25.28
N ARG A 13 -9.06 1.41 -24.91
CA ARG A 13 -10.03 0.50 -24.28
C ARG A 13 -10.36 -0.69 -25.19
N GLN A 14 -10.66 -0.42 -26.45
CA GLN A 14 -10.99 -1.48 -27.42
C GLN A 14 -9.83 -2.46 -27.62
N THR A 15 -8.60 -1.96 -27.72
CA THR A 15 -7.38 -2.78 -27.81
C THR A 15 -7.24 -3.69 -26.59
N LEU A 16 -7.46 -3.17 -25.39
CA LEU A 16 -7.42 -3.95 -24.14
C LEU A 16 -8.50 -5.04 -24.13
N GLU A 17 -9.74 -4.70 -24.47
CA GLU A 17 -10.86 -5.66 -24.55
C GLU A 17 -10.63 -6.75 -25.59
N ASN A 18 -10.02 -6.41 -26.73
CA ASN A 18 -9.62 -7.38 -27.75
C ASN A 18 -8.55 -8.35 -27.22
N ALA A 19 -7.55 -7.83 -26.51
CA ALA A 19 -6.52 -8.67 -25.88
C ALA A 19 -7.12 -9.61 -24.82
N ILE A 20 -8.06 -9.13 -24.00
CA ILE A 20 -8.78 -9.97 -23.02
C ILE A 20 -9.49 -11.12 -23.72
N ARG A 21 -10.29 -10.82 -24.76
CA ARG A 21 -11.02 -11.84 -25.54
C ARG A 21 -10.09 -12.86 -26.17
N LEU A 22 -8.94 -12.43 -26.71
CA LEU A 22 -7.96 -13.35 -27.30
C LEU A 22 -7.37 -14.30 -26.26
N VAL A 23 -6.98 -13.78 -25.09
CA VAL A 23 -6.42 -14.58 -23.99
C VAL A 23 -7.42 -15.61 -23.46
N GLU A 24 -8.68 -15.22 -23.27
CA GLU A 24 -9.71 -16.10 -22.69
C GLU A 24 -10.29 -17.11 -23.69
N SER A 25 -10.23 -16.83 -24.99
CA SER A 25 -10.77 -17.73 -26.02
C SER A 25 -9.77 -18.80 -26.50
N HIS A 26 -8.48 -18.65 -26.20
CA HIS A 26 -7.47 -19.61 -26.64
C HIS A 26 -7.61 -20.96 -25.91
N PRO A 27 -7.82 -22.08 -26.61
CA PRO A 27 -8.16 -23.37 -25.97
C PRO A 27 -7.01 -23.95 -25.13
N ASP A 28 -5.76 -23.74 -25.55
CA ASP A 28 -4.59 -24.37 -24.91
C ASP A 28 -4.08 -23.65 -23.65
N TRP A 29 -4.24 -22.32 -23.58
CA TRP A 29 -3.71 -21.53 -22.48
C TRP A 29 -4.46 -21.78 -21.18
N ARG A 30 -5.77 -22.06 -21.27
CA ARG A 30 -6.68 -22.20 -20.11
C ARG A 30 -6.51 -21.03 -19.14
N ALA A 31 -6.46 -19.83 -19.71
CA ALA A 31 -6.15 -18.58 -19.03
C ALA A 31 -7.43 -17.83 -18.67
N ARG A 32 -7.38 -17.01 -17.61
CA ARG A 32 -8.47 -16.09 -17.25
C ARG A 32 -7.90 -14.74 -16.88
N VAL A 33 -8.45 -13.65 -17.41
CA VAL A 33 -8.03 -12.31 -17.00
C VAL A 33 -8.71 -11.96 -15.69
N VAL A 34 -7.93 -11.68 -14.65
CA VAL A 34 -8.46 -11.40 -13.29
C VAL A 34 -8.37 -9.93 -12.90
N TYR A 35 -7.53 -9.16 -13.60
CA TYR A 35 -7.40 -7.73 -13.37
C TYR A 35 -6.86 -7.04 -14.63
N GLY A 36 -7.27 -5.80 -14.85
CA GLY A 36 -6.73 -4.93 -15.88
C GLY A 36 -6.81 -3.47 -15.45
N ASP A 37 -5.74 -2.71 -15.69
CA ASP A 37 -5.70 -1.27 -15.44
C ASP A 37 -5.00 -0.60 -16.61
N THR A 38 -5.78 0.16 -17.37
CA THR A 38 -5.40 0.96 -18.57
C THR A 38 -4.69 0.20 -19.68
N ASP A 39 -3.47 -0.23 -19.42
CA ASP A 39 -2.47 -0.76 -20.33
C ASP A 39 -1.88 -2.09 -19.83
N SER A 40 -2.33 -2.58 -18.68
CA SER A 40 -1.87 -3.82 -18.06
C SER A 40 -2.98 -4.88 -17.95
N LEU A 41 -2.60 -6.15 -18.11
CA LEU A 41 -3.46 -7.32 -17.92
C LEU A 41 -2.82 -8.28 -16.93
N PHE A 42 -3.62 -8.80 -16.01
CA PHE A 42 -3.22 -9.86 -15.08
C PHE A 42 -3.96 -11.12 -15.49
N VAL A 43 -3.19 -12.08 -15.97
CA VAL A 43 -3.68 -13.36 -16.47
C VAL A 43 -3.41 -14.43 -15.43
N LEU A 44 -4.48 -15.07 -14.94
CA LEU A 44 -4.40 -16.23 -14.07
C LEU A 44 -4.23 -17.49 -14.91
N LEU A 45 -3.21 -18.29 -14.58
CA LEU A 45 -2.92 -19.58 -15.20
C LEU A 45 -3.02 -20.70 -14.16
N PRO A 46 -4.21 -21.30 -13.94
CA PRO A 46 -4.42 -22.30 -12.91
C PRO A 46 -3.55 -23.55 -13.12
N GLY A 47 -2.87 -24.00 -12.07
CA GLY A 47 -2.09 -25.24 -12.08
C GLY A 47 -0.82 -25.22 -12.94
N ARG A 48 -0.39 -24.05 -13.44
CA ARG A 48 0.85 -23.90 -14.21
C ARG A 48 2.03 -23.59 -13.30
N THR A 49 3.21 -24.13 -13.61
CA THR A 49 4.45 -23.73 -12.94
C THR A 49 4.88 -22.34 -13.40
N ARG A 50 5.84 -21.73 -12.69
CA ARG A 50 6.42 -20.44 -13.09
C ARG A 50 7.04 -20.49 -14.49
N GLU A 51 7.76 -21.55 -14.81
CA GLU A 51 8.43 -21.73 -16.11
C GLU A 51 7.40 -21.82 -17.24
N GLN A 52 6.32 -22.58 -17.01
CA GLN A 52 5.20 -22.66 -17.95
C GLN A 52 4.51 -21.31 -18.10
N ALA A 53 4.34 -20.57 -17.01
CA ALA A 53 3.72 -19.25 -17.03
C ALA A 53 4.57 -18.23 -17.82
N PHE A 54 5.91 -18.30 -17.78
CA PHE A 54 6.77 -17.47 -18.64
C PHE A 54 6.59 -17.83 -20.11
N LYS A 55 6.55 -19.12 -20.44
CA LYS A 55 6.33 -19.57 -21.82
C LYS A 55 4.98 -19.08 -22.35
N ILE A 56 3.90 -19.36 -21.64
CA ILE A 56 2.54 -18.95 -22.01
C ILE A 56 2.42 -17.42 -22.06
N GLY A 57 3.05 -16.70 -21.12
CA GLY A 57 3.06 -15.24 -21.10
C GLY A 57 3.71 -14.62 -22.35
N ASN A 58 4.79 -15.21 -22.84
CA ASN A 58 5.43 -14.79 -24.09
C ASN A 58 4.56 -15.13 -25.31
N GLU A 59 3.96 -16.32 -25.36
CA GLU A 59 3.01 -16.71 -26.43
C GLU A 59 1.82 -15.73 -26.50
N ILE A 60 1.26 -15.35 -25.34
CA ILE A 60 0.21 -14.33 -25.24
C ILE A 60 0.70 -12.98 -25.78
N ALA A 61 1.89 -12.54 -25.36
CA ALA A 61 2.46 -11.27 -25.78
C ALA A 61 2.67 -11.21 -27.30
N GLU A 62 3.18 -12.27 -27.90
CA GLU A 62 3.37 -12.40 -29.35
C GLU A 62 2.04 -12.42 -30.10
N ALA A 63 1.08 -13.23 -29.65
CA ALA A 63 -0.24 -13.33 -30.29
C ALA A 63 -1.02 -12.01 -30.24
N VAL A 64 -1.03 -11.32 -29.08
CA VAL A 64 -1.68 -10.01 -28.95
C VAL A 64 -0.96 -8.97 -29.81
N THR A 65 0.38 -8.98 -29.86
CA THR A 65 1.15 -8.06 -30.71
C THR A 65 0.83 -8.27 -32.19
N ALA A 66 0.78 -9.53 -32.65
CA ALA A 66 0.46 -9.86 -34.04
C ALA A 66 -0.98 -9.47 -34.44
N ALA A 67 -1.91 -9.46 -33.48
CA ALA A 67 -3.30 -9.04 -33.69
C ALA A 67 -3.49 -7.51 -33.77
N ASN A 68 -2.44 -6.71 -33.55
CA ASN A 68 -2.52 -5.25 -33.53
C ASN A 68 -1.64 -4.60 -34.61
N PRO A 69 -2.01 -3.40 -35.11
CA PRO A 69 -1.21 -2.68 -36.08
C PRO A 69 0.11 -2.17 -35.46
N ARG A 70 1.17 -2.07 -36.26
CA ARG A 70 2.40 -1.38 -35.85
C ARG A 70 2.07 0.08 -35.51
N PRO A 71 2.62 0.67 -34.42
CA PRO A 71 3.70 0.17 -33.56
C PRO A 71 3.22 -0.49 -32.25
N VAL A 72 1.95 -0.89 -32.14
CA VAL A 72 1.40 -1.44 -30.89
C VAL A 72 2.03 -2.80 -30.60
N THR A 73 2.61 -2.94 -29.41
CA THR A 73 3.25 -4.19 -28.94
C THR A 73 2.85 -4.46 -27.50
N LEU A 74 2.63 -5.74 -27.17
CA LEU A 74 2.45 -6.21 -25.81
C LEU A 74 3.73 -6.88 -25.35
N ARG A 75 4.16 -6.59 -24.12
CA ARG A 75 5.35 -7.19 -23.51
C ARG A 75 4.96 -7.94 -22.24
N LEU A 76 5.47 -9.16 -22.07
CA LEU A 76 5.45 -9.82 -20.77
C LEU A 76 6.39 -9.04 -19.83
N ASP A 77 5.84 -8.45 -18.77
CA ASP A 77 6.63 -7.66 -17.82
C ASP A 77 7.18 -8.52 -16.67
N LYS A 78 6.29 -9.23 -15.96
CA LYS A 78 6.66 -10.07 -14.82
C LYS A 78 5.60 -11.11 -14.49
N ILE A 79 5.97 -12.08 -13.66
CA ILE A 79 5.07 -13.09 -13.10
C ILE A 79 5.01 -12.92 -11.59
N TYR A 80 3.80 -12.92 -11.03
CA TYR A 80 3.61 -12.99 -9.58
C TYR A 80 3.33 -14.42 -9.12
N HIS A 81 4.11 -14.90 -8.15
CA HIS A 81 3.90 -16.22 -7.54
C HIS A 81 4.50 -16.31 -6.11
N PRO A 82 3.70 -16.16 -5.04
CA PRO A 82 2.26 -15.90 -5.00
C PRO A 82 1.88 -14.41 -5.17
N CYS A 83 0.57 -14.14 -5.28
CA CYS A 83 -0.02 -12.81 -5.46
C CYS A 83 -1.35 -12.66 -4.70
N VAL A 84 -1.61 -11.46 -4.19
CA VAL A 84 -2.90 -11.05 -3.61
C VAL A 84 -3.36 -9.77 -4.28
N LEU A 85 -4.55 -9.82 -4.87
CA LEU A 85 -5.24 -8.67 -5.43
C LEU A 85 -6.31 -8.23 -4.43
N GLN A 86 -6.16 -7.02 -3.85
CA GLN A 86 -7.11 -6.51 -2.86
C GLN A 86 -8.21 -5.70 -3.54
N THR A 87 -7.84 -4.63 -4.23
CA THR A 87 -8.75 -3.76 -5.00
C THR A 87 -8.01 -3.16 -6.18
N LYS A 88 -8.70 -2.34 -7.01
CA LYS A 88 -8.04 -1.57 -8.06
C LYS A 88 -6.87 -0.76 -7.50
N LYS A 89 -5.72 -0.85 -8.17
CA LYS A 89 -4.43 -0.23 -7.76
C LYS A 89 -3.91 -0.65 -6.38
N ARG A 90 -4.42 -1.75 -5.80
CA ARG A 90 -4.00 -2.30 -4.50
C ARG A 90 -3.73 -3.80 -4.62
N TYR A 91 -2.47 -4.17 -4.79
CA TYR A 91 -2.05 -5.56 -4.93
C TYR A 91 -0.62 -5.77 -4.44
N VAL A 92 -0.28 -7.02 -4.11
CA VAL A 92 1.04 -7.39 -3.60
C VAL A 92 1.39 -8.81 -4.00
N GLY A 93 2.65 -9.06 -4.32
CA GLY A 93 3.10 -10.38 -4.72
C GLY A 93 4.61 -10.52 -4.71
N PHE A 94 5.07 -11.76 -4.79
CA PHE A 94 6.44 -12.08 -5.13
C PHE A 94 6.58 -12.11 -6.64
N LEU A 95 7.35 -11.15 -7.18
CA LEU A 95 7.56 -10.99 -8.60
C LEU A 95 8.81 -11.75 -9.06
N TYR A 96 8.73 -12.24 -10.29
CA TYR A 96 9.83 -12.82 -11.04
C TYR A 96 9.85 -12.22 -12.44
N GLU A 97 11.00 -11.75 -12.87
CA GLU A 97 11.21 -11.13 -14.19
C GLU A 97 11.80 -12.13 -15.18
N SER A 98 12.44 -13.20 -14.70
CA SER A 98 12.97 -14.27 -15.54
C SER A 98 12.75 -15.67 -14.95
N PRO A 99 12.71 -16.72 -15.78
CA PRO A 99 12.66 -18.10 -15.30
C PRO A 99 13.85 -18.47 -14.41
N ALA A 100 15.04 -17.94 -14.72
CA ALA A 100 16.28 -18.21 -13.99
C ALA A 100 16.35 -17.52 -12.62
N GLN A 101 15.45 -16.58 -12.32
CA GLN A 101 15.43 -15.87 -11.05
C GLN A 101 15.05 -16.81 -9.90
N ALA A 102 16.01 -17.13 -9.03
CA ALA A 102 15.79 -18.00 -7.89
C ALA A 102 14.97 -17.31 -6.77
N ALA A 103 15.40 -16.11 -6.35
CA ALA A 103 14.78 -15.38 -5.25
C ALA A 103 13.72 -14.38 -5.75
N PRO A 104 12.53 -14.33 -5.14
CA PRO A 104 11.52 -13.33 -5.51
C PRO A 104 11.90 -11.92 -5.10
N VAL A 105 11.38 -10.93 -5.81
CA VAL A 105 11.34 -9.54 -5.34
C VAL A 105 9.93 -9.26 -4.79
N PHE A 106 9.84 -8.70 -3.60
CA PHE A 106 8.56 -8.31 -3.00
C PHE A 106 8.09 -7.01 -3.65
N ASP A 107 6.97 -7.05 -4.38
CA ASP A 107 6.36 -5.86 -4.96
C ASP A 107 4.96 -5.64 -4.44
N ALA A 108 4.73 -4.40 -4.04
CA ALA A 108 3.53 -3.93 -3.38
C ALA A 108 3.08 -2.62 -4.02
N LYS A 109 1.85 -2.58 -4.54
CA LYS A 109 1.25 -1.40 -5.14
C LYS A 109 0.06 -0.95 -4.31
N GLY A 110 0.08 0.31 -3.86
CA GLY A 110 -1.05 0.98 -3.20
C GLY A 110 -1.49 0.43 -1.83
N ILE A 111 -0.90 -0.67 -1.36
CA ILE A 111 -1.10 -1.20 -0.01
C ILE A 111 -0.26 -0.43 1.03
N GLU A 112 -0.57 -0.63 2.29
CA GLU A 112 -0.06 0.13 3.43
C GLU A 112 1.47 0.01 3.62
N THR A 113 2.12 -0.99 3.01
CA THR A 113 3.58 -1.13 3.04
C THR A 113 4.32 -0.01 2.30
N VAL A 114 3.71 0.59 1.27
CA VAL A 114 4.34 1.64 0.43
C VAL A 114 3.71 3.02 0.63
N ARG A 115 2.66 3.12 1.44
CA ARG A 115 2.01 4.40 1.73
C ARG A 115 2.71 5.12 2.89
N ARG A 116 2.76 6.45 2.81
CA ARG A 116 3.43 7.35 3.77
C ARG A 116 2.47 8.03 4.75
N ASP A 117 1.21 7.63 4.76
CA ASP A 117 0.15 8.22 5.60
C ASP A 117 -0.06 7.48 6.94
N GLY A 118 0.38 6.23 7.03
CA GLY A 118 0.40 5.42 8.25
C GLY A 118 1.69 5.59 9.07
N CYS A 119 1.81 4.81 10.14
CA CYS A 119 3.05 4.70 10.91
C CYS A 119 3.93 3.55 10.39
N PRO A 120 5.28 3.67 10.47
CA PRO A 120 6.19 2.64 9.97
C PRO A 120 5.98 1.24 10.56
N ALA A 121 5.49 1.16 11.80
CA ALA A 121 5.18 -0.11 12.47
C ALA A 121 4.21 -0.95 11.63
N VAL A 122 3.12 -0.35 11.12
CA VAL A 122 2.12 -1.05 10.31
C VAL A 122 2.74 -1.57 9.01
N SER A 123 3.46 -0.72 8.29
CA SER A 123 4.12 -1.09 7.03
C SER A 123 5.09 -2.26 7.23
N LYS A 124 5.95 -2.19 8.25
CA LYS A 124 6.91 -3.27 8.59
C LYS A 124 6.21 -4.56 9.00
N MET A 125 5.14 -4.45 9.81
CA MET A 125 4.41 -5.62 10.31
C MET A 125 3.66 -6.32 9.17
N LEU A 126 2.98 -5.55 8.31
CA LEU A 126 2.25 -6.06 7.15
C LEU A 126 3.20 -6.72 6.14
N GLU A 127 4.33 -6.08 5.82
CA GLU A 127 5.34 -6.68 4.95
C GLU A 127 5.85 -8.01 5.51
N SER A 128 6.16 -8.06 6.82
CA SER A 128 6.62 -9.28 7.47
C SER A 128 5.56 -10.39 7.43
N VAL A 129 4.30 -10.06 7.68
CA VAL A 129 3.17 -11.00 7.59
C VAL A 129 3.03 -11.55 6.18
N LEU A 130 3.06 -10.68 5.17
CA LEU A 130 2.92 -11.08 3.76
C LEU A 130 4.10 -11.95 3.32
N ARG A 131 5.32 -11.64 3.75
CA ARG A 131 6.50 -12.48 3.48
C ARG A 131 6.38 -13.87 4.11
N VAL A 132 5.92 -13.96 5.36
CA VAL A 132 5.68 -15.26 6.02
C VAL A 132 4.59 -16.03 5.29
N LEU A 133 3.47 -15.38 4.98
CA LEU A 133 2.36 -15.99 4.25
C LEU A 133 2.81 -16.52 2.88
N PHE A 134 3.56 -15.72 2.13
CA PHE A 134 3.98 -16.08 0.78
C PHE A 134 5.06 -17.15 0.73
N SER A 135 5.89 -17.24 1.78
CA SER A 135 6.97 -18.22 1.84
C SER A 135 6.51 -19.57 2.41
N THR A 136 5.53 -19.56 3.32
CA THR A 136 5.15 -20.76 4.10
C THR A 136 3.74 -21.25 3.82
N ALA A 137 2.85 -20.38 3.31
CA ALA A 137 1.41 -20.62 3.23
C ALA A 137 0.75 -21.05 4.57
N ASP A 138 1.42 -20.82 5.71
CA ASP A 138 0.93 -21.24 7.03
C ASP A 138 0.38 -20.05 7.84
N LEU A 139 -0.95 -20.03 8.01
CA LEU A 139 -1.65 -19.02 8.79
C LEU A 139 -1.33 -19.08 10.29
N SER A 140 -0.88 -20.22 10.81
CA SER A 140 -0.49 -20.39 12.21
C SER A 140 0.74 -19.55 12.54
N LEU A 141 1.72 -19.51 11.62
CA LEU A 141 2.92 -18.69 11.75
C LEU A 141 2.59 -17.19 11.68
N VAL A 142 1.68 -16.80 10.79
CA VAL A 142 1.16 -15.42 10.69
C VAL A 142 0.48 -15.01 12.00
N ARG A 143 -0.46 -15.82 12.51
CA ARG A 143 -1.14 -15.56 13.77
C ARG A 143 -0.17 -15.41 14.94
N SER A 144 0.79 -16.34 15.02
CA SER A 144 1.82 -16.34 16.06
C SER A 144 2.70 -15.09 15.98
N TYR A 145 3.07 -14.65 14.78
CA TYR A 145 3.80 -13.40 14.57
C TYR A 145 3.00 -12.19 15.05
N CYS A 146 1.75 -12.03 14.61
CA CYS A 146 0.90 -10.90 15.01
C CYS A 146 0.72 -10.84 16.54
N ALA A 147 0.41 -11.97 17.17
CA ALA A 147 0.25 -12.04 18.63
C ALA A 147 1.51 -11.58 19.38
N ARG A 148 2.71 -11.98 18.92
CA ARG A 148 3.98 -11.52 19.50
C ARG A 148 4.18 -10.02 19.33
N GLN A 149 3.88 -9.46 18.16
CA GLN A 149 4.04 -8.02 17.93
C GLN A 149 3.05 -7.21 18.77
N TRP A 150 1.78 -7.62 18.83
CA TRP A 150 0.78 -6.98 19.68
C TRP A 150 1.15 -7.04 21.16
N ALA A 151 1.67 -8.16 21.65
CA ALA A 151 2.17 -8.27 23.02
C ALA A 151 3.35 -7.31 23.30
N LYS A 152 4.26 -7.10 22.34
CA LYS A 152 5.34 -6.10 22.46
C LYS A 152 4.80 -4.67 22.51
N ILE A 153 3.83 -4.35 21.67
CA ILE A 153 3.17 -3.03 21.62
C ILE A 153 2.49 -2.74 22.96
N LEU A 154 1.66 -3.67 23.47
CA LEU A 154 0.96 -3.51 24.74
C LEU A 154 1.94 -3.41 25.93
N ALA A 155 3.06 -4.14 25.88
CA ALA A 155 4.11 -4.06 26.88
C ALA A 155 5.01 -2.81 26.75
N ASN A 156 4.74 -1.90 25.80
CA ASN A 156 5.57 -0.74 25.49
C ASN A 156 7.04 -1.08 25.18
N ARG A 157 7.30 -2.28 24.65
CA ARG A 157 8.64 -2.77 24.26
C ARG A 157 8.85 -2.60 22.76
N VAL A 158 8.70 -1.37 22.29
CA VAL A 158 8.78 -0.99 20.87
C VAL A 158 9.53 0.31 20.69
N SER A 159 10.12 0.52 19.52
CA SER A 159 10.79 1.79 19.18
C SER A 159 9.74 2.86 18.91
N LEU A 160 9.84 4.02 19.56
CA LEU A 160 8.95 5.16 19.32
C LEU A 160 8.94 5.58 17.85
N GLN A 161 10.09 5.51 17.17
CA GLN A 161 10.25 5.94 15.78
C GLN A 161 9.29 5.22 14.83
N ASP A 162 8.94 3.96 15.14
CA ASP A 162 8.03 3.17 14.32
C ASP A 162 6.56 3.59 14.48
N PHE A 163 6.24 4.40 15.48
CA PHE A 163 4.87 4.81 15.81
C PHE A 163 4.59 6.28 15.45
N VAL A 164 5.59 6.99 14.91
CA VAL A 164 5.47 8.37 14.46
C VAL A 164 4.74 8.45 13.13
N PHE A 165 3.64 9.19 13.10
CA PHE A 165 3.00 9.63 11.86
C PHE A 165 3.64 10.92 11.37
N CYS A 166 3.78 11.08 10.05
CA CYS A 166 4.26 12.33 9.44
C CYS A 166 3.28 12.77 8.34
N LYS A 167 2.39 13.72 8.66
CA LYS A 167 1.35 14.20 7.72
C LYS A 167 1.55 15.65 7.34
N GLU A 168 1.26 15.96 6.08
CA GLU A 168 1.34 17.32 5.53
C GLU A 168 0.32 18.23 6.19
N VAL A 169 0.77 19.40 6.61
CA VAL A 169 -0.05 20.45 7.19
C VAL A 169 -0.16 21.61 6.21
N ARG A 170 -1.39 22.07 5.96
CA ARG A 170 -1.72 23.17 5.04
C ARG A 170 -2.57 24.19 5.78
N LEU A 171 -1.95 24.89 6.74
CA LEU A 171 -2.61 25.95 7.50
C LEU A 171 -3.22 26.99 6.54
N GLY A 172 -4.39 27.52 6.91
CA GLY A 172 -5.18 28.43 6.07
C GLY A 172 -6.09 27.76 5.02
N THR A 173 -5.92 26.46 4.73
CA THR A 173 -6.81 25.72 3.81
C THR A 173 -7.90 24.91 4.52
N TYR A 174 -7.75 24.71 5.83
CA TYR A 174 -8.72 23.97 6.63
C TYR A 174 -9.98 24.81 6.90
N SER A 175 -11.13 24.13 7.00
CA SER A 175 -12.37 24.81 7.36
C SER A 175 -12.24 25.48 8.74
N VAL A 176 -12.97 26.57 8.96
CA VAL A 176 -12.91 27.40 10.19
C VAL A 176 -13.31 26.60 11.45
N ASN A 177 -13.99 25.47 11.29
CA ASN A 177 -14.36 24.60 12.39
C ASN A 177 -13.13 23.84 12.92
N ALA A 178 -12.62 24.26 14.08
CA ALA A 178 -11.49 23.61 14.78
C ALA A 178 -11.69 22.11 15.05
N ALA A 179 -12.95 21.63 15.10
CA ALA A 179 -13.29 20.22 15.23
C ALA A 179 -12.90 19.35 14.01
N THR A 180 -12.56 19.98 12.87
CA THR A 180 -12.16 19.29 11.63
C THR A 180 -10.66 19.30 11.37
N LEU A 181 -9.87 19.90 12.27
CA LEU A 181 -8.43 19.98 12.10
C LEU A 181 -7.79 18.58 12.17
N PRO A 182 -6.94 18.22 11.20
CA PRO A 182 -6.17 16.99 11.28
C PRO A 182 -5.27 16.96 12.53
N PRO A 183 -4.95 15.78 13.09
CA PRO A 183 -4.07 15.67 14.27
C PRO A 183 -2.73 16.42 14.12
N ALA A 184 -2.10 16.35 12.94
CA ALA A 184 -0.86 17.06 12.65
C ALA A 184 -1.02 18.59 12.71
N ALA A 185 -2.16 19.13 12.28
CA ALA A 185 -2.45 20.56 12.37
C ALA A 185 -2.69 21.01 13.82
N VAL A 186 -3.32 20.17 14.64
CA VAL A 186 -3.50 20.43 16.09
C VAL A 186 -2.15 20.45 16.81
N VAL A 187 -1.27 19.50 16.51
CA VAL A 187 0.10 19.47 17.05
C VAL A 187 0.88 20.71 16.63
N ALA A 188 0.77 21.13 15.36
CA ALA A 188 1.39 22.36 14.88
C ALA A 188 0.84 23.61 15.58
N ALA A 189 -0.48 23.73 15.72
CA ALA A 189 -1.10 24.86 16.41
C ALA A 189 -0.66 24.95 17.89
N ARG A 190 -0.53 23.80 18.59
CA ARG A 190 0.01 23.75 19.95
C ARG A 190 1.47 24.20 20.00
N ALA A 191 2.29 23.82 19.01
CA ALA A 191 3.67 24.29 18.90
C ALA A 191 3.75 25.80 18.66
N MET A 192 2.92 26.34 17.76
CA MET A 192 2.83 27.79 17.49
C MET A 192 2.36 28.61 18.69
N ALA A 193 1.48 28.05 19.53
CA ALA A 193 1.04 28.69 20.76
C ALA A 193 2.16 28.79 21.81
N ALA A 194 3.09 27.83 21.82
CA ALA A 194 4.27 27.85 22.69
C ALA A 194 5.40 28.73 22.12
N ASP A 195 5.61 28.67 20.81
CA ASP A 195 6.57 29.50 20.07
C ASP A 195 5.97 29.92 18.72
N PRO A 196 5.64 31.21 18.51
CA PRO A 196 5.11 31.70 17.25
C PRO A 196 5.99 31.41 16.02
N ARG A 197 7.30 31.15 16.20
CA ARG A 197 8.22 30.80 15.12
C ARG A 197 8.15 29.34 14.70
N ALA A 198 7.40 28.50 15.42
CA ALA A 198 7.20 27.09 15.10
C ALA A 198 6.12 26.86 14.01
N GLU A 199 5.73 27.90 13.28
CA GLU A 199 4.76 27.78 12.18
C GLU A 199 5.31 26.89 11.05
N PRO A 200 4.60 25.79 10.71
CA PRO A 200 5.02 24.91 9.62
C PRO A 200 4.80 25.59 8.27
N ARG A 201 5.71 25.33 7.32
CA ARG A 201 5.54 25.75 5.93
C ARG A 201 4.34 25.05 5.29
N HIS A 202 3.80 25.64 4.24
CA HIS A 202 2.70 25.02 3.49
C HIS A 202 3.12 23.65 2.93
N GLY A 203 2.39 22.59 3.31
CA GLY A 203 2.70 21.22 2.91
C GLY A 203 3.82 20.56 3.73
N GLU A 204 4.34 21.21 4.77
CA GLU A 204 5.33 20.62 5.66
C GLU A 204 4.74 19.43 6.43
N ARG A 205 5.54 18.36 6.58
CA ARG A 205 5.12 17.17 7.30
C ARG A 205 5.40 17.31 8.78
N VAL A 206 4.35 17.42 9.57
CA VAL A 206 4.45 17.54 11.02
C VAL A 206 4.36 16.15 11.66
N PRO A 207 5.36 15.75 12.46
CA PRO A 207 5.38 14.46 13.13
C PRO A 207 4.48 14.46 14.38
N TYR A 208 3.75 13.37 14.60
CA TYR A 208 2.97 13.17 15.83
C TYR A 208 2.81 11.71 16.19
N VAL A 209 2.48 11.45 17.46
CA VAL A 209 2.13 10.13 17.99
C VAL A 209 0.81 10.21 18.75
N VAL A 210 0.13 9.08 18.90
CA VAL A 210 -1.14 8.99 19.62
C VAL A 210 -0.90 8.33 20.98
N VAL A 211 -1.24 9.04 22.05
CA VAL A 211 -1.05 8.58 23.43
C VAL A 211 -2.37 8.15 24.07
N TYR A 212 -2.28 7.41 25.19
CA TYR A 212 -3.44 7.16 26.02
C TYR A 212 -3.98 8.48 26.61
N GLY A 213 -5.29 8.53 26.83
CA GLY A 213 -5.95 9.64 27.51
C GLY A 213 -7.31 9.19 28.01
N GLU A 214 -8.13 10.17 28.41
CA GLU A 214 -9.43 9.90 29.00
C GLU A 214 -10.36 9.09 28.09
N PRO A 215 -11.25 8.25 28.65
CA PRO A 215 -12.29 7.59 27.89
C PRO A 215 -13.09 8.60 27.04
N ASN A 216 -13.38 8.25 25.78
CA ASN A 216 -14.07 9.09 24.80
C ASN A 216 -13.34 10.38 24.36
N ALA A 217 -12.07 10.57 24.74
CA ALA A 217 -11.26 11.66 24.18
C ALA A 217 -11.17 11.56 22.65
N ARG A 218 -11.23 12.71 21.96
CA ARG A 218 -11.13 12.74 20.50
C ARG A 218 -9.69 12.40 20.11
N LEU A 219 -9.52 11.73 18.97
CA LEU A 219 -8.19 11.35 18.46
C LEU A 219 -7.23 12.54 18.35
N VAL A 220 -7.75 13.70 17.94
CA VAL A 220 -6.97 14.94 17.81
C VAL A 220 -6.43 15.44 19.14
N ASP A 221 -7.13 15.19 20.24
CA ASP A 221 -6.70 15.63 21.57
C ASP A 221 -5.57 14.74 22.09
N LEU A 222 -5.59 13.46 21.72
CA LEU A 222 -4.60 12.43 22.05
C LEU A 222 -3.32 12.49 21.18
N ALA A 223 -3.29 13.36 20.17
CA ALA A 223 -2.13 13.54 19.31
C ALA A 223 -1.12 14.49 19.96
N VAL A 224 0.13 14.04 20.10
CA VAL A 224 1.22 14.82 20.70
C VAL A 224 2.47 14.77 19.84
N ALA A 225 3.32 15.78 19.95
CA ALA A 225 4.64 15.76 19.31
C ALA A 225 5.50 14.63 19.93
N PRO A 226 6.36 13.93 19.14
CA PRO A 226 7.20 12.87 19.68
C PRO A 226 8.12 13.33 20.81
N HIS A 227 8.63 14.56 20.73
CA HIS A 227 9.46 15.15 21.80
C HIS A 227 8.69 15.32 23.11
N ALA A 228 7.40 15.70 23.06
CA ALA A 228 6.59 15.85 24.26
C ALA A 228 6.36 14.51 24.98
N LEU A 229 6.23 13.41 24.23
CA LEU A 229 6.16 12.07 24.82
C LEU A 229 7.48 11.71 25.53
N LEU A 230 8.62 11.99 24.91
CA LEU A 230 9.95 11.72 25.51
C LEU A 230 10.20 12.57 26.76
N ALA A 231 9.83 13.85 26.73
CA ALA A 231 9.97 14.77 27.85
C ALA A 231 8.97 14.52 28.99
N SER A 232 7.98 13.64 28.81
CA SER A 232 6.92 13.42 29.79
C SER A 232 7.32 12.62 31.03
N GLU A 233 8.57 12.14 31.10
CA GLU A 233 9.10 11.33 32.21
C GLU A 233 8.20 10.12 32.56
N GLY A 234 7.57 9.52 31.54
CA GLY A 234 6.70 8.35 31.70
C GLY A 234 5.23 8.65 32.03
N ARG A 235 4.84 9.94 32.14
CA ARG A 235 3.42 10.34 32.31
C ARG A 235 2.59 10.06 31.07
N LEU A 236 3.19 10.14 29.88
CA LEU A 236 2.55 9.80 28.63
C LEU A 236 3.03 8.44 28.12
N ARG A 237 2.10 7.66 27.54
CA ARG A 237 2.37 6.35 26.96
C ARG A 237 1.68 6.22 25.62
N LEU A 238 2.34 5.56 24.66
CA LEU A 238 1.73 5.25 23.36
C LEU A 238 0.44 4.46 23.54
N ASN A 239 -0.60 4.84 22.81
CA ASN A 239 -1.88 4.15 22.86
C ASN A 239 -1.82 2.83 22.07
N GLY A 240 -1.27 1.78 22.69
CA GLY A 240 -1.10 0.48 22.05
C GLY A 240 -2.41 -0.08 21.48
N THR A 241 -3.53 0.12 22.19
CA THR A 241 -4.87 -0.28 21.74
C THR A 241 -5.27 0.41 20.45
N TYR A 242 -5.05 1.73 20.34
CA TYR A 242 -5.32 2.49 19.11
C TYR A 242 -4.48 1.96 17.93
N TYR A 243 -3.18 1.78 18.12
CA TYR A 243 -2.30 1.29 17.04
C TYR A 243 -2.66 -0.14 16.60
N ILE A 244 -3.12 -1.01 17.51
CA ILE A 244 -3.54 -2.37 17.16
C ILE A 244 -4.90 -2.38 16.47
N THR A 245 -5.88 -1.62 16.94
CA THR A 245 -7.28 -1.76 16.49
C THR A 245 -7.68 -0.82 15.36
N ARG A 246 -6.98 0.30 15.20
CA ARG A 246 -7.31 1.35 14.22
C ARG A 246 -6.26 1.48 13.11
N GLN A 247 -5.11 0.84 13.25
CA GLN A 247 -4.00 0.97 12.30
C GLN A 247 -3.49 -0.38 11.76
N ALA A 248 -3.59 -1.47 12.53
CA ALA A 248 -3.15 -2.80 12.11
C ALA A 248 -4.23 -3.61 11.38
#